data_AF-A0A0D8ICZ2-F1
#
_entry.id   AF-A0A0D8ICZ2-F1
#
_cell.length_a   1.000
_cell.length_b   1.000
_cell.length_c   1.000
_cell.angle_alpha   90.00
_cell.angle_beta   90.00
_cell.angle_gamma   90.00
#
_symmetry.space_group_name_H-M   'P 1'
#
loop_
_entity.id
_entity.type
_entity.pdbx_description
1 polymer ?
#
loop_
_entity_poly.entity_id
_entity_poly.type
_entity_poly.pdbx_seq_one_letter_code
_entity_poly.pdbx_strand_id
1 'polypeptide(L)'
;MKKIELTRKNIYKGHLILVNQQYPIYQKEIIKNHRFVPVDEVCEDIFLEVRSAVMLSQLIKACKAEDSIVPISGYRSLQEQQEIFQNSMRENGEAFTLKYVALPNCSEHQTGFAIDVAEKKQDIDFICPDFPYHGICQKFRERAADFGFIERYQKGKERITGIGQEPWHFRYVGYPHSKIIENLKLTLEEYIDLLRNHIYNKNPLLFQEKGREIQVSYVNLIEGNSVAIQEPNGMWQISGNNVDGGIITVWGENYERQSV
;
A
#
# COMPACT_ATOMS: atom_id res chain seq x y z
N MET A 1 9.32 7.44 30.00
CA MET A 1 8.76 6.98 28.71
C MET A 1 7.55 6.11 28.98
N LYS A 2 6.46 6.35 28.26
CA LYS A 2 5.20 5.59 28.40
C LYS A 2 5.37 4.20 27.78
N LYS A 3 4.68 3.20 28.32
CA LYS A 3 4.57 1.87 27.70
C LYS A 3 3.31 1.82 26.85
N ILE A 4 3.41 1.16 25.70
CA ILE A 4 2.30 0.91 24.79
C ILE A 4 2.09 -0.60 24.73
N GLU A 5 0.84 -1.01 24.89
CA GLU A 5 0.45 -2.40 24.78
C GLU A 5 -0.08 -2.67 23.37
N LEU A 6 0.60 -3.57 22.66
CA LEU A 6 0.22 -4.04 21.34
C LEU A 6 -0.42 -5.42 21.46
N THR A 7 -1.50 -5.64 20.72
CA THR A 7 -2.25 -6.90 20.73
C THR A 7 -2.26 -7.52 19.34
N ARG A 8 -2.68 -8.78 19.24
CA ARG A 8 -2.90 -9.45 17.93
C ARG A 8 -3.79 -8.66 16.97
N LYS A 9 -4.74 -7.85 17.47
CA LYS A 9 -5.59 -7.00 16.60
C LYS A 9 -4.78 -5.96 15.82
N ASN A 10 -3.62 -5.56 16.33
CA ASN A 10 -2.74 -4.61 15.65
C ASN A 10 -2.11 -5.18 14.37
N ILE A 11 -2.08 -6.51 14.19
CA ILE A 11 -1.57 -7.17 12.97
C ILE A 11 -2.43 -6.82 11.73
N TYR A 12 -3.72 -6.57 11.94
CA TYR A 12 -4.72 -6.49 10.86
C TYR A 12 -5.12 -5.06 10.46
N LYS A 13 -4.34 -4.05 10.84
CA LYS A 13 -4.65 -2.63 10.54
C LYS A 13 -3.41 -1.84 10.17
N GLY A 14 -3.58 -0.77 9.39
CA GLY A 14 -2.49 0.10 8.93
C GLY A 14 -2.07 -0.16 7.47
N HIS A 15 -1.22 0.70 6.92
CA HIS A 15 -0.93 0.75 5.49
C HIS A 15 0.01 -0.34 4.96
N LEU A 16 0.67 -1.11 5.83
CA LEU A 16 1.60 -2.19 5.47
C LEU A 16 0.97 -3.59 5.55
N ILE A 17 -0.36 -3.68 5.69
CA ILE A 17 -1.03 -4.98 5.63
C ILE A 17 -0.77 -5.65 4.27
N LEU A 18 -0.21 -6.85 4.31
CA LEU A 18 -0.02 -7.68 3.13
C LEU A 18 -1.33 -8.42 2.84
N VAL A 19 -2.02 -8.05 1.76
CA VAL A 19 -3.23 -8.76 1.31
C VAL A 19 -2.90 -9.45 -0.01
N ASN A 20 -3.02 -10.76 -0.02
CA ASN A 20 -2.84 -11.62 -1.19
C ASN A 20 -3.56 -12.96 -0.94
N GLN A 21 -3.38 -13.94 -1.83
CA GLN A 21 -4.03 -15.26 -1.71
C GLN A 21 -3.67 -16.01 -0.41
N GLN A 22 -2.47 -15.81 0.12
CA GLN A 22 -2.01 -16.45 1.35
C GLN A 22 -2.51 -15.72 2.61
N TYR A 23 -2.65 -14.39 2.52
CA TYR A 23 -3.04 -13.53 3.63
C TYR A 23 -4.30 -12.73 3.29
N PRO A 24 -5.49 -13.33 3.46
CA PRO A 24 -6.76 -12.63 3.26
C PRO A 24 -6.90 -11.41 4.18
N ILE A 25 -7.67 -10.42 3.73
CA ILE A 25 -7.99 -9.21 4.50
C ILE A 25 -8.92 -9.52 5.66
N TYR A 26 -8.60 -8.99 6.84
CA TYR A 26 -9.51 -8.98 7.98
C TYR A 26 -10.34 -7.68 8.01
N GLN A 27 -11.37 -7.61 7.16
CA GLN A 27 -12.13 -6.39 6.85
C GLN A 27 -12.61 -5.59 8.06
N LYS A 28 -13.01 -6.28 9.13
CA LYS A 28 -13.54 -5.64 10.33
C LYS A 28 -12.56 -4.63 10.94
N GLU A 29 -11.27 -4.95 10.96
CA GLU A 29 -10.26 -4.03 11.49
C GLU A 29 -9.92 -2.92 10.49
N ILE A 30 -10.08 -3.14 9.18
CA ILE A 30 -9.87 -2.07 8.20
C ILE A 30 -10.99 -1.02 8.30
N ILE A 31 -12.24 -1.43 8.16
CA ILE A 31 -13.40 -0.52 8.15
C ILE A 31 -13.50 0.26 9.47
N LYS A 32 -13.15 -0.36 10.59
CA LYS A 32 -13.19 0.30 11.91
C LYS A 32 -12.10 1.36 12.10
N ASN A 33 -10.93 1.17 11.50
CA ASN A 33 -9.76 2.01 11.78
C ASN A 33 -9.46 3.03 10.65
N HIS A 34 -10.19 2.99 9.54
CA HIS A 34 -9.94 3.84 8.37
C HIS A 34 -11.22 4.53 7.88
N ARG A 35 -11.05 5.75 7.37
CA ARG A 35 -12.12 6.54 6.76
C ARG A 35 -11.88 6.58 5.25
N PHE A 36 -12.93 6.29 4.49
CA PHE A 36 -12.93 6.36 3.03
C PHE A 36 -13.54 7.69 2.57
N VAL A 37 -12.95 8.27 1.52
CA VAL A 37 -13.37 9.52 0.89
C VAL A 37 -13.27 9.38 -0.63
N PRO A 38 -14.06 10.12 -1.42
CA PRO A 38 -13.86 10.19 -2.86
C PRO A 38 -12.42 10.59 -3.23
N VAL A 39 -11.91 10.05 -4.33
CA VAL A 39 -10.55 10.32 -4.81
C VAL A 39 -10.35 11.75 -5.28
N ASP A 40 -11.38 12.36 -5.86
CA ASP A 40 -11.45 13.78 -6.19
C ASP A 40 -12.91 14.25 -6.23
N GLU A 41 -13.11 15.56 -6.39
CA GLU A 41 -14.44 16.20 -6.40
C GLU A 41 -15.26 15.89 -7.66
N VAL A 42 -14.65 15.37 -8.72
CA VAL A 42 -15.30 15.06 -10.00
C VAL A 42 -15.69 13.59 -10.05
N CYS A 43 -14.91 12.71 -9.43
CA CYS A 43 -15.10 11.27 -9.34
C CYS A 43 -15.60 10.90 -7.94
N GLU A 44 -16.90 11.13 -7.70
CA GLU A 44 -17.54 10.88 -6.40
C GLU A 44 -17.71 9.39 -6.07
N ASP A 45 -17.65 8.52 -7.08
CA ASP A 45 -17.93 7.08 -6.93
C ASP A 45 -16.70 6.21 -6.64
N ILE A 46 -15.49 6.76 -6.83
CA ILE A 46 -14.25 6.04 -6.52
C ILE A 46 -13.72 6.53 -5.18
N PHE A 47 -13.59 5.61 -4.22
CA PHE A 47 -13.16 5.93 -2.86
C PHE A 47 -11.75 5.43 -2.58
N LEU A 48 -11.01 6.12 -1.71
CA LEU A 48 -9.77 5.64 -1.10
C LEU A 48 -9.78 5.95 0.39
N GLU A 49 -8.90 5.30 1.15
CA GLU A 49 -8.61 5.77 2.51
C GLU A 49 -8.07 7.20 2.45
N VAL A 50 -8.48 8.03 3.42
CA VAL A 50 -8.26 9.49 3.39
C VAL A 50 -6.82 9.92 3.14
N ARG A 51 -5.81 9.26 3.73
CA ARG A 51 -4.40 9.60 3.48
C ARG A 51 -3.98 9.16 2.09
N SER A 52 -4.41 7.98 1.66
CA SER A 52 -4.17 7.46 0.31
C SER A 52 -4.76 8.40 -0.76
N ALA A 53 -6.00 8.89 -0.57
CA ALA A 53 -6.65 9.85 -1.46
C ALA A 53 -5.88 11.19 -1.55
N VAL A 54 -5.49 11.75 -0.40
CA VAL A 54 -4.70 13.00 -0.36
C VAL A 54 -3.36 12.83 -1.06
N MET A 55 -2.66 11.73 -0.82
CA MET A 55 -1.36 11.47 -1.44
C MET A 55 -1.48 11.22 -2.94
N LEU A 56 -2.54 10.55 -3.40
CA LEU A 56 -2.82 10.38 -4.82
C LEU A 56 -3.05 11.74 -5.50
N SER A 57 -3.90 12.59 -4.91
CA SER A 57 -4.15 13.95 -5.43
C SER A 57 -2.85 14.76 -5.52
N GLN A 58 -1.98 14.67 -4.51
CA GLN A 58 -0.69 15.34 -4.53
C GLN A 58 0.25 14.80 -5.60
N LEU A 59 0.29 13.47 -5.81
CA LEU A 59 1.09 12.84 -6.86
C LEU A 59 0.63 13.27 -8.25
N ILE A 60 -0.68 13.24 -8.53
CA ILE A 60 -1.27 13.69 -9.80
C ILE A 60 -0.89 15.16 -10.07
N LYS A 61 -1.09 16.04 -9.09
CA LYS A 61 -0.71 17.47 -9.17
C LYS A 61 0.78 17.67 -9.39
N ALA A 62 1.61 16.91 -8.69
CA ALA A 62 3.05 17.00 -8.81
C ALA A 62 3.53 16.60 -10.21
N CYS A 63 2.82 15.69 -10.88
CA CYS A 63 3.08 15.32 -12.27
C CYS A 63 2.41 16.23 -13.31
N LYS A 64 1.54 17.15 -12.89
CA LYS A 64 0.66 17.94 -13.77
C LYS A 64 -0.20 17.04 -14.67
N ALA A 65 -0.76 16.00 -14.05
CA ALA A 65 -1.46 14.91 -14.74
C ALA A 65 -2.98 14.94 -14.57
N GLU A 66 -3.55 16.01 -14.00
CA GLU A 66 -4.98 16.15 -13.69
C GLU A 66 -5.89 15.91 -14.91
N ASP A 67 -5.44 16.33 -16.09
CA ASP A 67 -6.18 16.15 -17.35
C ASP A 67 -5.76 14.91 -18.14
N SER A 68 -4.77 14.14 -17.66
CA SER A 68 -4.13 13.06 -18.42
C SER A 68 -4.18 11.69 -17.74
N ILE A 69 -4.34 11.64 -16.42
CA ILE A 69 -4.47 10.39 -15.65
C ILE A 69 -5.80 10.42 -14.92
N VAL A 70 -6.55 9.32 -15.02
CA VAL A 70 -7.86 9.16 -14.36
C VAL A 70 -7.86 7.94 -13.43
N PRO A 71 -8.49 8.03 -12.25
CA PRO A 71 -8.75 6.87 -11.40
C PRO A 71 -9.81 5.97 -12.04
N ILE A 72 -9.61 4.65 -11.95
CA ILE A 72 -10.50 3.63 -12.53
C ILE A 72 -11.19 2.80 -11.45
N SER A 73 -10.42 2.33 -10.46
CA SER A 73 -10.97 1.53 -9.36
C SER A 73 -10.19 1.75 -8.07
N GLY A 74 -10.89 2.18 -7.02
CA GLY A 74 -10.34 2.42 -5.69
C GLY A 74 -10.81 1.34 -4.72
N TYR A 75 -11.42 1.75 -3.60
CA TYR A 75 -12.03 0.84 -2.66
C TYR A 75 -13.11 -0.02 -3.33
N ARG A 76 -13.05 -1.32 -3.08
CA ARG A 76 -14.08 -2.29 -3.49
C ARG A 76 -14.59 -3.02 -2.26
N SER A 77 -15.90 -3.11 -2.10
CA SER A 77 -16.51 -3.98 -1.10
C SER A 77 -16.29 -5.47 -1.44
N LEU A 78 -16.59 -6.35 -0.49
CA LEU A 78 -16.56 -7.79 -0.75
C LEU A 78 -17.48 -8.20 -1.90
N GLN A 79 -18.68 -7.61 -1.93
CA GLN A 79 -19.69 -7.94 -2.92
C GLN A 79 -19.21 -7.54 -4.32
N GLU A 80 -18.68 -6.32 -4.49
CA GLU A 80 -18.12 -5.87 -5.76
C GLU A 80 -16.96 -6.77 -6.21
N GLN A 81 -16.07 -7.17 -5.30
CA GLN A 81 -14.99 -8.10 -5.64
C GLN A 81 -15.52 -9.47 -6.10
N GLN A 82 -16.58 -9.98 -5.47
CA GLN A 82 -17.23 -11.24 -5.87
C GLN A 82 -17.86 -11.13 -7.24
N GLU A 83 -18.56 -10.03 -7.53
CA GLU A 83 -19.20 -9.77 -8.81
C GLU A 83 -18.15 -9.65 -9.93
N ILE A 84 -17.08 -8.86 -9.72
CA ILE A 84 -15.98 -8.72 -10.69
C ILE A 84 -15.31 -10.07 -10.97
N PHE A 85 -15.04 -10.85 -9.93
CA PHE A 85 -14.44 -12.18 -10.09
C PHE A 85 -15.35 -13.12 -10.89
N GLN A 86 -16.64 -13.19 -10.55
CA GLN A 86 -17.61 -14.04 -11.24
C GLN A 86 -17.86 -13.61 -12.69
N ASN A 87 -17.91 -12.30 -12.96
CA ASN A 87 -18.06 -11.77 -14.30
C ASN A 87 -16.85 -12.11 -15.15
N SER A 88 -15.63 -11.86 -14.65
CA SER A 88 -14.41 -12.23 -15.36
C SER A 88 -14.30 -13.74 -15.60
N MET A 89 -14.72 -14.58 -14.65
CA MET A 89 -14.77 -16.05 -14.86
C MET A 89 -15.66 -16.43 -16.05
N ARG A 90 -16.80 -15.74 -16.22
CA ARG A 90 -17.74 -15.99 -17.32
C ARG A 90 -17.26 -15.42 -18.65
N GLU A 91 -16.68 -14.23 -18.63
CA GLU A 91 -16.37 -13.46 -19.84
C GLU A 91 -14.95 -13.72 -20.36
N ASN A 92 -13.97 -13.85 -19.46
CA ASN A 92 -12.55 -13.97 -19.80
C ASN A 92 -11.98 -15.36 -19.52
N GLY A 93 -12.69 -16.18 -18.75
CA GLY A 93 -12.29 -17.55 -18.39
C GLY A 93 -11.32 -17.62 -17.20
N GLU A 94 -11.12 -18.84 -16.71
CA GLU A 94 -10.39 -19.11 -15.47
C GLU A 94 -8.93 -18.66 -15.51
N ALA A 95 -8.20 -18.99 -16.59
CA ALA A 95 -6.78 -18.69 -16.69
C ALA A 95 -6.48 -17.18 -16.66
N PHE A 96 -7.34 -16.37 -17.28
CA PHE A 96 -7.22 -14.92 -17.24
C PHE A 96 -7.62 -14.38 -15.87
N THR A 97 -8.76 -14.83 -15.35
CA THR A 97 -9.31 -14.35 -14.07
C THR A 97 -8.35 -14.60 -12.92
N LEU A 98 -7.81 -15.81 -12.79
CA LEU A 98 -6.86 -16.14 -11.72
C LEU A 98 -5.53 -15.40 -11.85
N LYS A 99 -5.23 -14.81 -13.02
CA LYS A 99 -4.02 -14.04 -13.26
C LYS A 99 -4.17 -12.56 -12.92
N TYR A 100 -5.34 -11.96 -13.12
CA TYR A 100 -5.55 -10.50 -13.02
C TYR A 100 -6.63 -10.07 -12.03
N VAL A 101 -7.40 -11.03 -11.49
CA VAL A 101 -8.48 -10.72 -10.53
C VAL A 101 -8.24 -11.50 -9.26
N ALA A 102 -7.84 -10.79 -8.21
CA ALA A 102 -7.68 -11.37 -6.89
C ALA A 102 -8.99 -12.02 -6.39
N LEU A 103 -8.86 -13.13 -5.67
CA LEU A 103 -9.99 -13.79 -5.02
C LEU A 103 -10.71 -12.83 -4.05
N PRO A 104 -12.02 -13.00 -3.82
CA PRO A 104 -12.72 -12.29 -2.76
C PRO A 104 -12.01 -12.46 -1.40
N ASN A 105 -11.88 -11.36 -0.65
CA ASN A 105 -11.04 -11.22 0.56
C ASN A 105 -9.53 -11.26 0.33
N CYS A 106 -9.04 -11.41 -0.89
CA CYS A 106 -7.61 -11.40 -1.21
C CYS A 106 -7.23 -10.18 -2.09
N SER A 107 -8.15 -9.24 -2.28
CA SER A 107 -7.95 -8.03 -3.09
C SER A 107 -7.53 -6.85 -2.23
N GLU A 108 -6.46 -6.16 -2.63
CA GLU A 108 -6.01 -4.94 -1.97
C GLU A 108 -7.00 -3.77 -2.10
N HIS A 109 -7.88 -3.78 -3.11
CA HIS A 109 -8.93 -2.77 -3.22
C HIS A 109 -9.88 -2.81 -2.02
N GLN A 110 -10.04 -3.97 -1.39
CA GLN A 110 -10.84 -4.08 -0.17
C GLN A 110 -10.22 -3.36 1.03
N THR A 111 -8.96 -2.94 0.95
CA THR A 111 -8.32 -2.11 1.96
C THR A 111 -8.55 -0.62 1.75
N GLY A 112 -8.91 -0.21 0.53
CA GLY A 112 -8.92 1.18 0.06
C GLY A 112 -7.54 1.84 0.01
N PHE A 113 -6.46 1.03 -0.03
CA PHE A 113 -5.09 1.52 -0.23
C PHE A 113 -4.60 1.27 -1.66
N ALA A 114 -5.33 0.49 -2.46
CA ALA A 114 -5.03 0.25 -3.86
C ALA A 114 -5.86 1.16 -4.76
N ILE A 115 -5.25 1.62 -5.84
CA ILE A 115 -5.89 2.40 -6.90
C ILE A 115 -5.42 1.89 -8.26
N ASP A 116 -6.38 1.62 -9.13
CA ASP A 116 -6.14 1.45 -10.56
C ASP A 116 -6.26 2.81 -11.24
N VAL A 117 -5.28 3.15 -12.07
CA VAL A 117 -5.24 4.39 -12.84
C VAL A 117 -5.03 4.11 -14.33
N ALA A 118 -5.53 5.00 -15.18
CA ALA A 118 -5.37 4.90 -16.63
C ALA A 118 -4.87 6.23 -17.23
N GLU A 119 -4.20 6.15 -18.37
CA GLU A 119 -4.10 7.30 -19.27
C GLU A 119 -5.50 7.65 -19.80
N LYS A 120 -5.88 8.93 -19.72
CA LYS A 120 -7.22 9.41 -20.10
C LYS A 120 -7.45 9.21 -21.59
N LYS A 121 -8.46 8.41 -21.94
CA LYS A 121 -8.92 8.16 -23.31
C LYS A 121 -10.43 7.87 -23.31
N GLN A 122 -11.04 7.78 -24.51
CA GLN A 122 -12.50 7.59 -24.64
C GLN A 122 -12.97 6.25 -24.07
N ASP A 123 -12.28 5.17 -24.43
CA ASP A 123 -12.60 3.81 -23.97
C ASP A 123 -11.46 3.27 -23.10
N ILE A 124 -11.77 2.95 -21.85
CA ILE A 124 -10.82 2.41 -20.88
C ILE A 124 -11.32 1.04 -20.42
N ASP A 125 -10.47 0.01 -20.57
CA ASP A 125 -10.74 -1.31 -20.02
C ASP A 125 -10.72 -1.23 -18.48
N PHE A 126 -11.76 -1.78 -17.85
CA PHE A 126 -11.91 -1.71 -16.40
C PHE A 126 -11.00 -2.69 -15.65
N ILE A 127 -10.70 -3.86 -16.23
CA ILE A 127 -9.87 -4.90 -15.59
C ILE A 127 -8.39 -4.65 -15.85
N CYS A 128 -8.05 -4.27 -17.09
CA CYS A 128 -6.68 -4.03 -17.54
C CYS A 128 -6.53 -2.63 -18.16
N PRO A 129 -6.74 -1.55 -17.38
CA PRO A 129 -6.62 -0.19 -17.89
C PRO A 129 -5.21 0.10 -18.41
N ASP A 130 -5.13 0.94 -19.43
CA ASP A 130 -3.87 1.25 -20.09
C ASP A 130 -3.06 2.28 -19.29
N PHE A 131 -1.86 1.88 -18.85
CA PHE A 131 -0.96 2.73 -18.08
C PHE A 131 0.51 2.49 -18.46
N PRO A 132 0.95 2.99 -19.63
CA PRO A 132 2.21 2.62 -20.24
C PRO A 132 3.46 3.03 -19.46
N TYR A 133 4.60 2.41 -19.81
CA TYR A 133 5.94 2.76 -19.28
C TYR A 133 6.62 3.89 -20.07
N HIS A 134 5.83 4.87 -20.53
CA HIS A 134 6.33 6.09 -21.17
C HIS A 134 5.42 7.28 -20.85
N GLY A 135 5.83 8.48 -21.29
CA GLY A 135 4.99 9.67 -21.22
C GLY A 135 4.61 10.08 -19.79
N ILE A 136 3.36 10.50 -19.60
CA ILE A 136 2.86 10.99 -18.31
C ILE A 136 2.71 9.87 -17.27
N CYS A 137 2.33 8.66 -17.70
CA CYS A 137 2.23 7.48 -16.84
C CYS A 137 3.59 7.10 -16.25
N GLN A 138 4.67 7.18 -17.04
CA GLN A 138 6.01 6.95 -16.53
C GLN A 138 6.46 8.02 -15.52
N LYS A 139 6.15 9.31 -15.78
CA LYS A 139 6.42 10.38 -14.79
C LYS A 139 5.67 10.17 -13.49
N PHE A 140 4.42 9.71 -13.55
CA PHE A 140 3.65 9.32 -12.36
C PHE A 140 4.34 8.18 -11.60
N ARG A 141 4.73 7.12 -12.30
CA ARG A 141 5.42 5.96 -11.73
C ARG A 141 6.72 6.33 -11.03
N GLU A 142 7.56 7.15 -11.66
CA GLU A 142 8.85 7.61 -11.11
C GLU A 142 8.71 8.47 -9.84
N ARG A 143 7.54 9.06 -9.63
CA ARG A 143 7.24 9.89 -8.44
C ARG A 143 6.38 9.16 -7.42
N ALA A 144 5.77 8.03 -7.77
CA ALA A 144 4.80 7.33 -6.92
C ALA A 144 5.33 7.08 -5.51
N ALA A 145 6.59 6.64 -5.41
CA ALA A 145 7.20 6.34 -4.13
C ALA A 145 7.45 7.56 -3.24
N ASP A 146 7.66 8.76 -3.81
CA ASP A 146 7.75 10.01 -3.04
C ASP A 146 6.46 10.30 -2.26
N PHE A 147 5.33 9.81 -2.78
CA PHE A 147 3.98 10.01 -2.23
C PHE A 147 3.44 8.76 -1.55
N GLY A 148 4.27 7.76 -1.27
CA GLY A 148 3.83 6.58 -0.50
C GLY A 148 3.24 5.44 -1.33
N PHE A 149 3.27 5.52 -2.66
CA PHE A 149 2.74 4.47 -3.55
C PHE A 149 3.84 3.59 -4.15
N ILE A 150 3.50 2.33 -4.43
CA ILE A 150 4.34 1.40 -5.19
C ILE A 150 3.54 0.84 -6.36
N GLU A 151 4.18 0.58 -7.50
CA GLU A 151 3.61 -0.32 -8.52
C GLU A 151 3.62 -1.73 -7.94
N ARG A 152 2.42 -2.27 -7.68
CA ARG A 152 2.26 -3.45 -6.82
C ARG A 152 2.68 -4.75 -7.49
N TYR A 153 2.36 -4.89 -8.78
CA TYR A 153 2.54 -6.11 -9.54
C TYR A 153 3.46 -5.87 -10.74
N GLN A 154 4.76 -5.91 -10.45
CA GLN A 154 5.81 -5.70 -11.44
C GLN A 154 6.07 -6.97 -12.25
N LYS A 155 6.53 -6.78 -13.50
CA LYS A 155 6.98 -7.86 -14.37
C LYS A 155 8.08 -8.69 -13.72
N GLY A 156 7.98 -10.01 -13.80
CA GLY A 156 8.98 -10.94 -13.27
C GLY A 156 8.84 -11.24 -11.78
N LYS A 157 7.85 -10.65 -11.09
CA LYS A 157 7.55 -10.90 -9.68
C LYS A 157 6.28 -11.75 -9.48
N GLU A 158 5.70 -12.28 -10.55
CA GLU A 158 4.41 -12.99 -10.55
C GLU A 158 4.45 -14.26 -9.68
N ARG A 159 5.61 -14.92 -9.60
CA ARG A 159 5.80 -16.09 -8.72
C ARG A 159 5.72 -15.75 -7.23
N ILE A 160 5.98 -14.50 -6.87
CA ILE A 160 5.97 -14.01 -5.49
C ILE A 160 4.60 -13.43 -5.16
N THR A 161 4.07 -12.59 -6.05
CA THR A 161 2.79 -11.89 -5.83
C THR A 161 1.56 -12.76 -6.10
N GLY A 162 1.70 -13.78 -6.95
CA GLY A 162 0.59 -14.61 -7.43
C GLY A 162 -0.29 -13.92 -8.49
N ILE A 163 0.04 -12.70 -8.90
CA ILE A 163 -0.71 -11.87 -9.84
C ILE A 163 0.19 -11.51 -11.02
N GLY A 164 -0.41 -11.40 -12.22
CA GLY A 164 0.27 -10.97 -13.44
C GLY A 164 0.82 -9.54 -13.33
N GLN A 165 1.63 -9.13 -14.31
CA GLN A 165 2.05 -7.74 -14.40
C GLN A 165 0.84 -6.81 -14.59
N GLU A 166 0.71 -5.80 -13.75
CA GLU A 166 -0.37 -4.79 -13.78
C GLU A 166 0.23 -3.38 -13.68
N PRO A 167 0.62 -2.76 -14.81
CA PRO A 167 1.25 -1.44 -14.81
C PRO A 167 0.38 -0.32 -14.23
N TRP A 168 -0.93 -0.54 -14.12
CA TRP A 168 -1.96 0.39 -13.67
C TRP A 168 -2.25 0.33 -12.17
N HIS A 169 -1.89 -0.76 -11.47
CA HIS A 169 -2.26 -1.00 -10.08
C HIS A 169 -1.19 -0.44 -9.13
N PHE A 170 -1.57 0.60 -8.38
CA PHE A 170 -0.71 1.22 -7.38
C PHE A 170 -1.23 0.99 -5.96
N ARG A 171 -0.31 0.63 -5.06
CA ARG A 171 -0.61 0.36 -3.65
C ARG A 171 0.03 1.41 -2.75
N TYR A 172 -0.77 2.07 -1.93
CA TYR A 172 -0.30 2.94 -0.86
C TYR A 172 0.22 2.12 0.31
N VAL A 173 1.49 2.35 0.65
CA VAL A 173 2.20 1.76 1.80
C VAL A 173 2.73 2.84 2.74
N GLY A 174 2.68 4.10 2.32
CA GLY A 174 3.19 5.26 3.04
C GLY A 174 4.70 5.43 2.90
N TYR A 175 5.13 6.68 3.03
CA TYR A 175 6.55 7.03 3.12
C TYR A 175 7.09 6.73 4.54
N PRO A 176 8.32 6.21 4.72
CA PRO A 176 9.35 5.96 3.70
C PRO A 176 9.29 4.56 3.06
N HIS A 177 8.31 3.74 3.43
CA HIS A 177 8.24 2.33 3.00
C HIS A 177 8.25 2.19 1.49
N SER A 178 7.46 3.01 0.79
CA SER A 178 7.42 3.06 -0.67
C SER A 178 8.79 3.33 -1.29
N LYS A 179 9.58 4.25 -0.72
CA LYS A 179 10.93 4.55 -1.18
C LYS A 179 11.92 3.44 -0.93
N ILE A 180 11.83 2.79 0.22
CA ILE A 180 12.69 1.63 0.52
C ILE A 180 12.38 0.49 -0.47
N ILE A 181 11.09 0.22 -0.71
CA ILE A 181 10.62 -0.79 -1.67
C ILE A 181 11.11 -0.47 -3.08
N GLU A 182 10.95 0.77 -3.54
CA GLU A 182 11.42 1.24 -4.85
C GLU A 182 12.93 1.10 -5.00
N ASN A 183 13.71 1.63 -4.04
CA ASN A 183 15.17 1.62 -4.10
C ASN A 183 15.76 0.21 -4.11
N LEU A 184 15.14 -0.72 -3.37
CA LEU A 184 15.56 -2.11 -3.28
C LEU A 184 14.88 -3.02 -4.32
N LYS A 185 13.96 -2.49 -5.14
CA LYS A 185 13.20 -3.24 -6.16
C LYS A 185 12.46 -4.46 -5.59
N LEU A 186 11.82 -4.26 -4.43
CA LEU A 186 11.09 -5.29 -3.72
C LEU A 186 9.61 -5.29 -4.10
N THR A 187 8.95 -6.43 -3.92
CA THR A 187 7.50 -6.46 -3.74
C THR A 187 7.13 -6.15 -2.28
N LEU A 188 5.85 -5.98 -1.99
CA LEU A 188 5.40 -5.86 -0.60
C LEU A 188 5.69 -7.13 0.20
N GLU A 189 5.57 -8.32 -0.40
CA GLU A 189 5.93 -9.60 0.22
C GLU A 189 7.39 -9.61 0.66
N GLU A 190 8.32 -9.34 -0.26
CA GLU A 190 9.75 -9.34 0.03
C GLU A 190 10.11 -8.27 1.06
N TYR A 191 9.43 -7.12 1.04
CA TYR A 191 9.63 -6.06 2.03
C TYR A 191 9.20 -6.47 3.43
N ILE A 192 8.01 -7.10 3.57
CA ILE A 192 7.56 -7.61 4.87
C ILE A 192 8.54 -8.67 5.39
N ASP A 193 9.03 -9.57 4.54
CA ASP A 193 10.00 -10.59 4.93
C ASP A 193 11.35 -9.98 5.33
N LEU A 194 11.83 -8.96 4.61
CA LEU A 194 13.03 -8.21 4.99
C LEU A 194 12.88 -7.60 6.37
N LEU A 195 11.74 -6.95 6.66
CA LEU A 195 11.51 -6.26 7.93
C LEU A 195 11.48 -7.20 9.15
N ARG A 196 11.13 -8.48 8.98
CA ARG A 196 11.14 -9.46 10.10
C ARG A 196 12.53 -9.59 10.75
N ASN A 197 13.60 -9.28 10.02
CA ASN A 197 14.96 -9.34 10.54
C ASN A 197 15.38 -8.07 11.30
N HIS A 198 14.56 -7.01 11.32
CA HIS A 198 14.88 -5.71 11.92
C HIS A 198 14.09 -5.48 13.20
N ILE A 199 14.52 -6.05 14.32
CA ILE A 199 13.72 -6.09 15.55
C ILE A 199 13.73 -4.74 16.28
N TYR A 200 12.54 -4.32 16.74
CA TYR A 200 12.37 -3.10 17.53
C TYR A 200 13.29 -3.06 18.75
N ASN A 201 13.94 -1.91 18.98
CA ASN A 201 14.95 -1.68 20.02
C ASN A 201 16.19 -2.58 19.98
N LYS A 202 16.41 -3.32 18.89
CA LYS A 202 17.62 -4.15 18.72
C LYS A 202 18.42 -3.75 17.49
N ASN A 203 17.79 -3.75 16.32
CA ASN A 203 18.46 -3.55 15.04
C ASN A 203 17.50 -3.00 13.97
N PRO A 204 17.00 -1.76 14.15
CA PRO A 204 16.11 -1.15 13.16
C PRO A 204 16.80 -1.05 11.78
N LEU A 205 16.01 -1.15 10.72
CA LEU A 205 16.42 -0.74 9.39
C LEU A 205 16.51 0.78 9.37
N LEU A 206 17.69 1.31 9.07
CA LEU A 206 17.93 2.75 8.97
C LEU A 206 17.74 3.19 7.52
N PHE A 207 16.93 4.22 7.31
CA PHE A 207 16.73 4.88 6.03
C PHE A 207 17.02 6.36 6.19
N GLN A 208 17.89 6.92 5.35
CA GLN A 208 18.28 8.32 5.42
C GLN A 208 17.91 9.02 4.11
N GLU A 209 17.12 10.08 4.22
CA GLU A 209 16.74 10.90 3.07
C GLU A 209 16.45 12.33 3.53
N LYS A 210 16.89 13.32 2.74
CA LYS A 210 16.67 14.77 3.00
C LYS A 210 17.07 15.21 4.42
N GLY A 211 18.21 14.70 4.91
CA GLY A 211 18.73 15.07 6.23
C GLY A 211 17.89 14.57 7.41
N ARG A 212 17.03 13.55 7.19
CA ARG A 212 16.31 12.82 8.24
C ARG A 212 16.77 11.38 8.28
N GLU A 213 17.00 10.88 9.48
CA GLU A 213 17.08 9.44 9.74
C GLU A 213 15.69 8.92 10.10
N ILE A 214 15.28 7.83 9.46
CA ILE A 214 14.03 7.13 9.73
C ILE A 214 14.38 5.69 10.08
N GLN A 215 13.81 5.20 11.17
CA GLN A 215 14.03 3.85 11.67
C GLN A 215 12.77 3.03 11.46
N VAL A 216 12.91 1.90 10.75
CA VAL A 216 11.82 0.94 10.53
C VAL A 216 12.15 -0.36 11.23
N SER A 217 11.21 -0.91 11.97
CA SER A 217 11.46 -2.11 12.77
C SER A 217 10.21 -2.94 13.00
N TYR A 218 10.41 -4.21 13.32
CA TYR A 218 9.41 -5.24 13.47
C TYR A 218 9.23 -5.63 14.94
N VAL A 219 7.98 -5.92 15.29
CA VAL A 219 7.57 -6.51 16.57
C VAL A 219 6.68 -7.72 16.26
N ASN A 220 7.07 -8.90 16.75
CA ASN A 220 6.23 -10.09 16.71
C ASN A 220 5.03 -9.90 17.63
N LEU A 221 3.81 -10.14 17.14
CA LEU A 221 2.56 -9.97 17.88
C LEU A 221 1.75 -11.27 18.01
N ILE A 222 2.26 -12.40 17.53
CA ILE A 222 1.62 -13.70 17.65
C ILE A 222 2.00 -14.43 18.94
N GLU A 223 3.12 -14.07 19.57
CA GLU A 223 3.52 -14.66 20.85
C GLU A 223 2.76 -14.01 22.02
N GLY A 224 1.93 -14.78 22.72
CA GLY A 224 1.16 -14.32 23.87
C GLY A 224 -0.10 -13.49 23.55
N ASN A 225 -0.66 -12.86 24.58
CA ASN A 225 -1.88 -12.04 24.46
C ASN A 225 -1.58 -10.59 24.02
N SER A 226 -0.47 -10.04 24.50
CA SER A 226 -0.01 -8.69 24.19
C SER A 226 1.50 -8.56 24.35
N VAL A 227 2.06 -7.56 23.68
CA VAL A 227 3.47 -7.17 23.76
C VAL A 227 3.56 -5.73 24.22
N ALA A 228 4.21 -5.51 25.36
CA ALA A 228 4.48 -4.17 25.87
C ALA A 228 5.77 -3.63 25.24
N ILE A 229 5.66 -2.53 24.51
CA ILE A 229 6.80 -1.80 23.96
C ILE A 229 7.00 -0.48 24.71
N GLN A 230 8.23 0.01 24.73
CA GLN A 230 8.50 1.39 25.11
C GLN A 230 8.08 2.30 23.95
N GLU A 231 7.32 3.35 24.23
CA GLU A 231 6.95 4.34 23.21
C GLU A 231 8.23 4.98 22.62
N PRO A 232 8.38 5.01 21.28
CA PRO A 232 9.48 5.70 20.64
C PRO A 232 9.52 7.19 21.01
N ASN A 233 10.71 7.77 21.04
CA ASN A 233 10.85 9.22 21.08
C ASN A 233 10.53 9.82 19.71
N GLY A 234 9.87 10.97 19.68
CA GLY A 234 9.58 11.71 18.45
C GLY A 234 8.31 11.23 17.75
N MET A 235 8.20 11.55 16.46
CA MET A 235 7.05 11.16 15.64
C MET A 235 7.21 9.70 15.23
N TRP A 236 6.16 8.90 15.40
CA TRP A 236 6.18 7.50 15.06
C TRP A 236 4.81 7.01 14.57
N GLN A 237 4.79 5.88 13.88
CA GLN A 237 3.57 5.17 13.50
C GLN A 237 3.75 3.67 13.69
N ILE A 238 2.63 2.96 13.74
CA ILE A 238 2.59 1.50 13.67
C ILE A 238 1.60 1.05 12.60
N SER A 239 2.00 0.04 11.84
CA SER A 239 1.13 -0.74 10.97
C SER A 239 1.29 -2.21 11.28
N GLY A 240 0.22 -2.97 11.29
CA GLY A 240 0.31 -4.41 11.14
C GLY A 240 0.84 -4.81 9.76
N ASN A 241 1.34 -6.04 9.65
CA ASN A 241 1.77 -6.63 8.38
C ASN A 241 0.76 -7.64 7.79
N ASN A 242 -0.37 -7.90 8.47
CA ASN A 242 -1.36 -8.93 8.14
C ASN A 242 -0.86 -10.40 8.21
N VAL A 243 0.34 -10.61 8.75
CA VAL A 243 0.98 -11.93 8.83
C VAL A 243 1.15 -12.36 10.28
N ASP A 244 1.97 -11.63 11.03
CA ASP A 244 2.43 -12.07 12.36
C ASP A 244 2.81 -10.94 13.32
N GLY A 245 2.87 -9.68 12.86
CA GLY A 245 3.49 -8.61 13.63
C GLY A 245 3.10 -7.21 13.23
N GLY A 246 3.75 -6.26 13.92
CA GLY A 246 3.65 -4.83 13.69
C GLY A 246 4.97 -4.25 13.22
N ILE A 247 4.90 -3.31 12.29
CA ILE A 247 5.98 -2.48 11.80
C ILE A 247 5.89 -1.12 12.48
N ILE A 248 6.93 -0.76 13.24
CA ILE A 248 7.09 0.53 13.88
C ILE A 248 8.02 1.37 13.02
N THR A 249 7.58 2.58 12.70
CA THR A 249 8.39 3.58 11.99
C THR A 249 8.57 4.77 12.88
N VAL A 250 9.81 5.22 13.04
CA VAL A 250 10.19 6.36 13.89
C VAL A 250 10.96 7.36 13.05
N TRP A 251 10.50 8.61 13.04
CA TRP A 251 11.18 9.69 12.33
C TRP A 251 12.05 10.46 13.33
N GLY A 252 13.36 10.47 13.06
CA GLY A 252 14.31 11.30 13.78
C GLY A 252 14.08 12.80 13.54
N GLU A 253 14.69 13.61 14.38
CA GLU A 253 14.68 15.07 14.20
C GLU A 253 15.53 15.48 12.99
N ASN A 254 15.16 16.60 12.36
CA ASN A 254 15.95 17.19 11.27
C ASN A 254 17.31 17.64 11.80
N TYR A 255 18.41 17.14 11.23
CA TYR A 255 19.76 17.63 11.55
C TYR A 255 19.94 19.12 11.22
N GLU A 256 19.17 19.68 10.28
CA GLU A 256 19.22 21.10 9.90
C GLU A 256 18.66 22.07 10.97
N ARG A 257 17.97 21.58 12.01
CA ARG A 257 17.53 22.43 13.13
C ARG A 257 18.58 22.64 14.22
N GLN A 258 19.77 22.04 14.10
CA GLN A 258 20.83 22.17 15.11
C GLN A 258 21.83 23.31 14.85
N SER A 259 21.54 24.18 13.89
CA SER A 259 22.35 25.39 13.64
C SER A 259 21.45 26.63 13.51
N VAL A 260 21.03 27.16 14.66
CA VAL A 260 20.78 28.58 14.92
C VAL A 260 21.17 28.87 16.37
#